data_AF-A0A5E3WVI5-F1
#
_entry.id   AF-A0A5E3WVI5-F1
#
_cell.length_a   1.000
_cell.length_b   1.000
_cell.length_c   1.000
_cell.angle_alpha   90.00
_cell.angle_beta   90.00
_cell.angle_gamma   90.00
#
_symmetry.space_group_name_H-M   'P 1'
#
loop_
_entity.id
_entity.type
_entity.pdbx_description
1 polymer ?
#
loop_
_entity_poly.entity_id
_entity_poly.type
_entity_poly.pdbx_seq_one_letter_code
_entity_poly.pdbx_strand_id
1 'polypeptide(L)'
;MATVERDTANAGLLVSAAIGSSYAEFIFTLRQRRARQVVLGLLDRRTARDPFPSHKVPSIEQVSAYETRCVGGPSKDNWMVDPTRNFRSSSWNQKAYALLAEYMLENQLMDASDQRVLEAWFTHHHNHTLRSHYYSLNGASPIGAASLGGRARAQRRDMVRARTFTMRQRLKLVVPAG
;
A
#
# COMPACT_ATOMS: atom_id res chain seq x y z
N MET A 1 28.74 11.11 -47.57
CA MET A 1 29.17 10.63 -46.24
C MET A 1 28.48 11.46 -45.14
N ALA A 2 27.17 11.28 -44.92
CA ALA A 2 26.40 12.12 -43.98
C ALA A 2 25.30 11.37 -43.21
N THR A 3 25.35 10.03 -43.20
CA THR A 3 24.32 9.17 -42.60
C THR A 3 24.76 8.47 -41.32
N VAL A 4 26.07 8.43 -41.00
CA VAL A 4 26.58 7.67 -39.84
C VAL A 4 26.56 8.48 -38.53
N GLU A 5 26.57 9.82 -38.58
CA GLU A 5 26.58 10.66 -37.36
C GLU A 5 25.19 10.89 -36.72
N ARG A 6 24.09 10.61 -37.44
CA ARG A 6 22.74 10.80 -36.89
C ARG A 6 22.27 9.63 -36.01
N ASP A 7 22.79 8.43 -36.22
CA ASP A 7 22.36 7.23 -35.50
C ASP A 7 23.01 7.11 -34.10
N THR A 8 24.23 7.63 -33.94
CA THR A 8 24.92 7.63 -32.63
C THR A 8 24.33 8.66 -31.66
N ALA A 9 23.88 9.82 -32.16
CA ALA A 9 23.20 10.83 -31.36
C ALA A 9 21.84 10.34 -30.82
N ASN A 10 21.07 9.62 -31.63
CA ASN A 10 19.79 9.04 -31.20
C ASN A 10 19.97 7.85 -30.25
N ALA A 11 21.01 7.03 -30.43
CA ALA A 11 21.33 5.93 -29.51
C ALA A 11 21.74 6.45 -28.12
N GLY A 12 22.54 7.53 -28.04
CA GLY A 12 22.91 8.17 -26.77
C GLY A 12 21.71 8.80 -26.03
N LEU A 13 20.74 9.35 -26.76
CA LEU A 13 19.51 9.91 -26.21
C LEU A 13 18.57 8.83 -25.66
N LEU A 14 18.44 7.70 -26.36
CA LEU A 14 17.62 6.56 -25.93
C LEU A 14 18.21 5.83 -24.72
N VAL A 15 19.55 5.68 -24.66
CA VAL A 15 20.23 5.08 -23.50
C VAL A 15 20.13 5.99 -22.27
N SER A 16 20.26 7.32 -22.45
CA SER A 16 20.09 8.29 -21.35
C SER A 16 18.66 8.33 -20.81
N ALA A 17 17.64 8.18 -21.68
CA ALA A 17 16.24 8.08 -21.27
C ALA A 17 15.94 6.77 -20.52
N ALA A 18 16.50 5.64 -20.95
CA ALA A 18 16.33 4.34 -20.28
C ALA A 18 17.02 4.27 -18.92
N ILE A 19 18.23 4.86 -18.78
CA ILE A 19 18.94 4.97 -17.49
C ILE A 19 18.23 5.98 -16.57
N GLY A 20 17.74 7.10 -17.11
CA GLY A 20 16.95 8.07 -16.36
C GLY A 20 15.64 7.49 -15.82
N SER A 21 14.96 6.64 -16.61
CA SER A 21 13.73 5.95 -16.20
C SER A 21 13.99 4.92 -15.08
N SER A 22 15.05 4.11 -15.19
CA SER A 22 15.35 3.10 -14.17
C SER A 22 15.82 3.73 -12.85
N TYR A 23 16.56 4.84 -12.92
CA TYR A 23 16.96 5.59 -11.73
C TYR A 23 15.77 6.28 -11.05
N ALA A 24 14.89 6.93 -11.81
CA ALA A 24 13.69 7.55 -11.26
C ALA A 24 12.76 6.51 -10.58
N GLU A 25 12.56 5.35 -11.22
CA GLU A 25 11.81 4.22 -10.63
C GLU A 25 12.48 3.67 -9.36
N PHE A 26 13.81 3.57 -9.35
CA PHE A 26 14.57 3.12 -8.19
C PHE A 26 14.42 4.08 -7.01
N ILE A 27 14.62 5.39 -7.24
CA ILE A 27 14.46 6.44 -6.22
C ILE A 27 13.03 6.47 -5.70
N PHE A 28 12.05 6.35 -6.59
CA PHE A 28 10.63 6.25 -6.22
C PHE A 28 10.36 5.04 -5.31
N THR A 29 10.88 3.87 -5.68
CA THR A 29 10.73 2.64 -4.88
C THR A 29 11.39 2.78 -3.50
N LEU A 30 12.56 3.41 -3.44
CA LEU A 30 13.27 3.69 -2.20
C LEU A 30 12.46 4.63 -1.29
N ARG A 31 11.89 5.70 -1.86
CA ARG A 31 11.01 6.65 -1.16
C ARG A 31 9.77 5.96 -0.57
N GLN A 32 9.12 5.08 -1.34
CA GLN A 32 7.98 4.29 -0.85
C GLN A 32 8.36 3.34 0.30
N ARG A 33 9.53 2.69 0.22
CA ARG A 33 10.04 1.83 1.30
C ARG A 33 10.29 2.63 2.57
N ARG A 34 10.90 3.81 2.46
CA ARG A 34 11.12 4.73 3.59
C ARG A 34 9.80 5.19 4.21
N ALA A 35 8.85 5.65 3.40
CA ALA A 35 7.52 6.06 3.87
C ALA A 35 6.83 4.94 4.64
N ARG A 36 6.93 3.69 4.15
CA ARG A 36 6.41 2.51 4.85
C ARG A 36 7.07 2.29 6.21
N GLN A 37 8.40 2.39 6.29
CA GLN A 37 9.13 2.22 7.55
C GLN A 37 8.76 3.29 8.58
N VAL A 38 8.63 4.55 8.14
CA VAL A 38 8.19 5.66 8.98
C VAL A 38 6.78 5.38 9.52
N VAL A 39 5.83 5.03 8.66
CA VAL A 39 4.45 4.71 9.08
C VAL A 39 4.41 3.55 10.09
N LEU A 40 5.22 2.51 9.90
CA LEU A 40 5.29 1.41 10.87
C LEU A 40 5.83 1.89 12.22
N GLY A 41 6.91 2.68 12.22
CA GLY A 41 7.49 3.25 13.43
C GLY A 41 6.52 4.17 14.18
N LEU A 42 5.80 5.05 13.47
CA LEU A 42 4.80 5.95 14.04
C LEU A 42 3.61 5.22 14.69
N LEU A 43 3.36 3.97 14.27
CA LEU A 43 2.34 3.08 14.83
C LEU A 43 2.89 2.14 15.90
N ASP A 44 4.13 2.31 16.34
CA ASP A 44 4.87 1.43 17.25
C ASP A 44 4.95 -0.03 16.76
N ARG A 45 5.00 -0.22 15.43
CA ARG A 45 5.09 -1.55 14.79
C ARG A 45 6.51 -1.75 14.25
N ARG A 46 7.13 -2.88 14.58
CA ARG A 46 8.45 -3.25 14.03
C ARG A 46 8.30 -3.82 12.62
N THR A 47 7.23 -4.59 12.41
CA THR A 47 6.92 -5.21 11.12
C THR A 47 5.45 -5.03 10.73
N ALA A 48 5.15 -5.25 9.46
CA ALA A 48 3.78 -5.24 8.97
C ALA A 48 2.91 -6.40 9.51
N ARG A 49 3.51 -7.40 10.19
CA ARG A 49 2.80 -8.53 10.81
C ARG A 49 2.44 -8.27 12.26
N ASP A 50 3.09 -7.30 12.91
CA ASP A 50 2.82 -6.98 14.30
C ASP A 50 1.39 -6.44 14.44
N PRO A 51 0.65 -6.81 15.51
CA PRO A 51 -0.68 -6.25 15.75
C PRO A 51 -0.60 -4.73 15.95
N PHE A 52 -1.71 -4.04 15.72
CA PHE A 52 -1.81 -2.63 16.08
C PHE A 52 -1.89 -2.51 17.61
N PRO A 53 -1.03 -1.71 18.25
CA PRO A 53 -1.16 -1.44 19.67
C PRO A 53 -2.52 -0.79 19.98
N SER A 54 -3.14 -1.15 21.10
CA SER A 54 -4.48 -0.65 21.47
C SER A 54 -4.51 0.87 21.61
N HIS A 55 -3.43 1.48 22.13
CA HIS A 55 -3.30 2.93 22.27
C HIS A 55 -3.06 3.68 20.95
N LYS A 56 -2.77 2.95 19.86
CA LYS A 56 -2.57 3.48 18.49
C LYS A 56 -3.79 3.29 17.59
N VAL A 57 -4.90 2.79 18.13
CA VAL A 57 -6.18 2.70 17.44
C VAL A 57 -7.12 3.73 18.07
N PRO A 58 -7.55 4.77 17.33
CA PRO A 58 -8.43 5.78 17.89
C PRO A 58 -9.83 5.19 18.15
N SER A 59 -10.48 5.67 19.21
CA SER A 59 -11.89 5.33 19.47
C SER A 59 -12.82 6.07 18.52
N ILE A 60 -14.04 5.56 18.35
CA ILE A 60 -15.05 6.19 17.48
C ILE A 60 -15.39 7.60 17.99
N GLU A 61 -15.41 7.79 19.31
CA GLU A 61 -15.69 9.07 19.96
C GLU A 61 -14.56 10.07 19.68
N GLN A 62 -13.30 9.64 19.72
CA GLN A 62 -12.15 10.50 19.38
C GLN A 62 -12.22 10.95 17.92
N VAL A 63 -12.47 10.02 16.99
CA VAL A 63 -12.62 10.33 15.57
C VAL A 63 -13.77 11.29 15.36
N SER A 64 -14.93 11.04 15.97
CA SER A 64 -16.11 11.89 15.85
C SER A 64 -15.89 13.28 16.44
N ALA A 65 -15.26 13.40 17.61
CA ALA A 65 -14.96 14.69 18.25
C ALA A 65 -14.02 15.54 17.38
N TYR A 66 -13.02 14.92 16.76
CA TYR A 66 -12.15 15.61 15.82
C TYR A 66 -12.89 16.01 14.54
N GLU A 67 -13.64 15.11 13.93
CA GLU A 67 -14.31 15.38 12.66
C GLU A 67 -15.43 16.44 12.79
N THR A 68 -16.07 16.55 13.95
CA THR A 68 -17.19 17.48 14.19
C THR A 68 -16.76 18.81 14.80
N ARG A 69 -15.75 18.81 15.68
CA ARG A 69 -15.37 19.98 16.48
C ARG A 69 -13.88 20.32 16.38
N CYS A 70 -13.11 19.57 15.60
CA CYS A 70 -11.65 19.70 15.50
C CYS A 70 -10.94 19.58 16.87
N VAL A 71 -11.52 18.81 17.80
CA VAL A 71 -10.96 18.60 19.14
C VAL A 71 -10.12 17.32 19.15
N GLY A 72 -8.86 17.44 19.60
CA GLY A 72 -7.91 16.33 19.62
C GLY A 72 -7.35 16.01 18.23
N GLY A 73 -7.19 14.72 17.92
CA GLY A 73 -6.74 14.24 16.61
C GLY A 73 -5.32 13.66 16.60
N PRO A 74 -4.87 13.20 15.41
CA PRO A 74 -3.49 12.81 15.21
C PRO A 74 -2.55 13.99 15.49
N SER A 75 -1.41 13.69 16.11
CA SER A 75 -0.32 14.65 16.35
C SER A 75 1.03 14.02 16.00
N LYS A 76 2.11 14.81 16.01
CA LYS A 76 3.48 14.29 15.80
C LYS A 76 3.87 13.29 16.89
N ASP A 77 3.53 13.59 18.15
CA ASP A 77 3.85 12.75 19.31
C ASP A 77 2.92 11.55 19.45
N ASN A 78 1.65 11.70 19.06
CA ASN A 78 0.67 10.62 19.05
C ASN A 78 0.03 10.46 17.67
N TRP A 79 0.84 9.96 16.73
CA TRP A 79 0.37 9.66 15.40
C TRP A 79 -0.53 8.42 15.39
N MET A 80 -1.71 8.56 14.78
CA MET A 80 -2.74 7.52 14.72
C MET A 80 -3.49 7.62 13.41
N VAL A 81 -3.99 6.49 12.92
CA VAL A 81 -4.82 6.39 11.72
C VAL A 81 -6.06 5.59 12.07
N ASP A 82 -7.22 6.02 11.61
CA ASP A 82 -8.47 5.25 11.75
C ASP A 82 -8.52 4.16 10.67
N PRO A 83 -8.34 2.87 11.03
CA PRO A 83 -8.33 1.76 10.08
C PRO A 83 -9.74 1.35 9.63
N THR A 84 -10.80 1.94 10.19
CA THR A 84 -12.18 1.59 9.87
C THR A 84 -12.77 2.45 8.75
N ARG A 85 -12.18 3.62 8.49
CA ARG A 85 -12.61 4.57 7.45
C ARG A 85 -11.63 4.66 6.30
N ASN A 86 -12.14 5.03 5.12
CA ASN A 86 -11.29 5.26 3.96
C ASN A 86 -10.53 6.58 4.13
N PHE A 87 -9.40 6.71 3.43
CA PHE A 87 -8.59 7.93 3.49
C PHE A 87 -9.39 9.19 3.13
N ARG A 88 -10.08 9.18 1.97
CA ARG A 88 -10.79 10.36 1.47
C ARG A 88 -12.03 10.74 2.29
N SER A 89 -12.59 9.80 3.06
CA SER A 89 -13.84 10.03 3.80
C SER A 89 -13.63 10.42 5.26
N SER A 90 -12.39 10.64 5.70
CA SER A 90 -12.09 10.97 7.09
C SER A 90 -11.07 12.08 7.18
N SER A 91 -11.46 13.21 7.76
CA SER A 91 -10.53 14.33 8.01
C SER A 91 -9.45 13.95 9.04
N TRP A 92 -9.71 12.96 9.90
CA TRP A 92 -8.70 12.34 10.77
C TRP A 92 -7.56 11.72 9.95
N ASN A 93 -7.90 10.87 8.98
CA ASN A 93 -6.91 10.21 8.14
C ASN A 93 -6.17 11.20 7.21
N GLN A 94 -6.86 12.26 6.77
CA GLN A 94 -6.24 13.37 6.05
C GLN A 94 -5.23 14.13 6.93
N LYS A 95 -5.55 14.37 8.21
CA LYS A 95 -4.64 14.99 9.17
C LYS A 95 -3.41 14.10 9.44
N ALA A 96 -3.62 12.80 9.60
CA ALA A 96 -2.53 11.84 9.77
C ALA A 96 -1.56 11.85 8.57
N TYR A 97 -2.10 11.91 7.35
CA TYR A 97 -1.30 12.09 6.14
C TYR A 97 -0.53 13.41 6.15
N ALA A 98 -1.17 14.53 6.49
CA ALA A 98 -0.51 15.83 6.51
C ALA A 98 0.71 15.84 7.46
N LEU A 99 0.56 15.23 8.64
CA LEU A 99 1.66 15.08 9.60
C LEU A 99 2.77 14.17 9.09
N LEU A 100 2.44 13.09 8.37
CA LEU A 100 3.43 12.23 7.74
C LEU A 100 4.22 12.99 6.67
N ALA A 101 3.53 13.74 5.81
CA ALA A 101 4.15 14.53 4.76
C ALA A 101 5.08 15.59 5.35
N GLU A 102 4.63 16.30 6.39
CA GLU A 102 5.44 17.25 7.14
C GLU A 102 6.69 16.59 7.73
N TYR A 103 6.54 15.46 8.43
CA TYR A 103 7.67 14.70 9.00
C TYR A 103 8.68 14.30 7.92
N MET A 104 8.20 13.79 6.78
CA MET A 104 9.08 13.35 5.70
C MET A 104 9.85 14.51 5.05
N LEU A 105 9.25 15.69 4.95
CA LEU A 105 9.91 16.90 4.45
C LEU A 105 10.93 17.44 5.45
N GLU A 106 10.56 17.55 6.73
CA GLU A 106 11.45 18.04 7.80
C GLU A 106 12.71 17.17 7.95
N ASN A 107 12.59 15.86 7.73
CA ASN A 107 13.69 14.91 7.83
C ASN A 107 14.40 14.64 6.49
N GLN A 108 14.13 15.44 5.45
CA GLN A 108 14.75 15.31 4.11
C GLN A 108 14.61 13.89 3.52
N LEU A 109 13.52 13.19 3.84
CA LEU A 109 13.22 11.86 3.32
C LEU A 109 12.51 11.93 1.96
N MET A 110 11.97 13.10 1.62
CA MET A 110 11.33 13.42 0.35
C MET A 110 11.45 14.92 0.06
N ASP A 111 11.20 15.31 -1.19
CA ASP A 111 11.13 16.71 -1.62
C ASP A 111 9.67 17.20 -1.70
N ALA A 112 9.46 18.52 -1.71
CA ALA A 112 8.11 19.09 -1.85
C ALA A 112 7.41 18.66 -3.15
N SER A 113 8.17 18.42 -4.23
CA SER A 113 7.64 17.90 -5.49
C SER A 113 7.02 16.50 -5.37
N ASP A 114 7.39 15.73 -4.34
CA ASP A 114 6.92 14.36 -4.13
C ASP A 114 5.59 14.27 -3.38
N GLN A 115 4.99 15.39 -2.94
CA GLN A 115 3.77 15.36 -2.13
C GLN A 115 2.62 14.59 -2.80
N ARG A 116 2.35 14.83 -4.09
CA ARG A 116 1.28 14.11 -4.82
C ARG A 116 1.54 12.61 -4.88
N VAL A 117 2.81 12.22 -5.02
CA VAL A 117 3.22 10.82 -5.04
C VAL A 117 3.01 10.19 -3.67
N LEU A 118 3.40 10.89 -2.59
CA LEU A 118 3.19 10.41 -1.23
C LEU A 118 1.70 10.27 -0.90
N GLU A 119 0.86 11.23 -1.30
CA GLU A 119 -0.59 11.15 -1.08
C GLU A 119 -1.20 9.93 -1.77
N ALA A 120 -0.84 9.70 -3.04
CA ALA A 120 -1.30 8.55 -3.80
C ALA A 120 -0.84 7.22 -3.15
N TRP A 121 0.43 7.16 -2.75
CA TRP A 121 0.98 6.03 -2.02
C TRP A 121 0.27 5.81 -0.69
N PHE A 122 0.08 6.84 0.12
CA PHE A 122 -0.55 6.75 1.44
C PHE A 122 -2.00 6.32 1.32
N THR A 123 -2.74 6.88 0.35
CA THR A 123 -4.12 6.48 0.04
C THR A 123 -4.20 4.99 -0.27
N HIS A 124 -3.32 4.50 -1.15
CA HIS A 124 -3.27 3.09 -1.51
C HIS A 124 -2.86 2.22 -0.32
N HIS A 125 -1.80 2.60 0.39
CA HIS A 125 -1.27 1.89 1.54
C HIS A 125 -2.31 1.78 2.66
N HIS A 126 -3.00 2.87 2.99
CA HIS A 126 -4.07 2.88 3.96
C HIS A 126 -5.20 1.93 3.55
N ASN A 127 -5.83 2.19 2.40
CA ASN A 127 -7.05 1.51 1.99
C ASN A 127 -6.83 0.00 1.74
N HIS A 128 -5.67 -0.40 1.22
CA HIS A 128 -5.42 -1.79 0.82
C HIS A 128 -4.53 -2.58 1.78
N THR A 129 -3.65 -1.91 2.54
CA THR A 129 -2.71 -2.59 3.45
C THR A 129 -3.12 -2.42 4.91
N LEU A 130 -3.10 -1.19 5.46
CA LEU A 130 -3.33 -0.96 6.88
C LEU A 130 -4.70 -1.46 7.34
N ARG A 131 -5.75 -1.10 6.59
CA ARG A 131 -7.12 -1.59 6.84
C ARG A 131 -7.21 -3.11 6.79
N SER A 132 -6.65 -3.74 5.75
CA SER A 132 -6.69 -5.19 5.60
C SER A 132 -5.97 -5.90 6.74
N HIS A 133 -4.83 -5.36 7.20
CA HIS A 133 -4.05 -5.92 8.30
C HIS A 133 -4.78 -5.78 9.63
N TYR A 134 -5.42 -4.63 9.86
CA TYR A 134 -6.29 -4.42 11.01
C TYR A 134 -7.39 -5.48 11.07
N TYR A 135 -8.11 -5.71 9.97
CA TYR A 135 -9.15 -6.74 9.93
C TYR A 135 -8.60 -8.16 10.05
N SER A 136 -7.42 -8.49 9.50
CA SER A 136 -6.88 -9.85 9.61
C SER A 136 -6.38 -10.20 11.02
N LEU A 137 -5.81 -9.23 11.74
CA LEU A 137 -5.21 -9.45 13.06
C LEU A 137 -6.20 -9.22 14.20
N ASN A 138 -7.16 -8.28 14.03
CA ASN A 138 -8.17 -7.96 15.04
C ASN A 138 -9.56 -8.52 14.72
N GLY A 139 -9.74 -9.15 13.54
CA GLY A 139 -11.02 -9.66 13.03
C GLY A 139 -11.45 -11.03 13.52
N ALA A 140 -11.01 -11.48 14.71
CA ALA A 140 -11.75 -12.48 15.48
C ALA A 140 -13.06 -11.90 16.08
N SER A 141 -13.68 -10.93 15.39
CA SER A 141 -14.93 -10.25 15.74
C SER A 141 -15.89 -10.31 14.53
N PRO A 142 -17.21 -10.49 14.73
CA PRO A 142 -18.13 -11.11 13.76
C PRO A 142 -18.25 -10.42 12.40
N ILE A 143 -17.93 -9.12 12.32
CA ILE A 143 -18.04 -8.32 11.09
C ILE A 143 -16.87 -8.60 10.12
N GLY A 144 -15.70 -9.03 10.64
CA GLY A 144 -14.51 -9.35 9.82
C GLY A 144 -14.56 -10.74 9.16
N ALA A 145 -15.31 -11.68 9.73
CA ALA A 145 -15.45 -13.05 9.24
C ALA A 145 -16.08 -13.13 7.82
N ALA A 146 -16.97 -12.20 7.48
CA ALA A 146 -17.64 -12.16 6.17
C ALA A 146 -16.68 -11.83 5.01
N SER A 147 -15.71 -10.92 5.23
CA SER A 147 -14.74 -10.50 4.22
C SER A 147 -13.64 -11.55 3.97
N LEU A 148 -13.22 -12.26 5.03
CA LEU A 148 -12.31 -13.40 4.94
C LEU A 148 -12.99 -14.61 4.30
N GLY A 149 -14.27 -14.84 4.60
CA GLY A 149 -15.10 -15.86 3.95
C GLY A 149 -15.14 -15.69 2.43
N GLY A 150 -15.28 -14.45 1.93
CA GLY A 150 -15.26 -14.16 0.49
C GLY A 150 -13.92 -14.43 -0.19
N ARG A 151 -12.80 -13.99 0.40
CA ARG A 151 -11.44 -14.23 -0.14
C ARG A 151 -11.02 -15.69 -0.05
N ALA A 152 -11.35 -16.39 1.04
CA ALA A 152 -11.10 -17.82 1.18
C ALA A 152 -11.95 -18.67 0.21
N ARG A 153 -13.20 -18.26 -0.08
CA ARG A 153 -14.04 -18.91 -1.11
C ARG A 153 -13.52 -18.68 -2.52
N ALA A 154 -13.02 -17.48 -2.82
CA ALA A 154 -12.40 -17.16 -4.11
C ALA A 154 -11.12 -18.00 -4.33
N GLN A 155 -10.22 -18.05 -3.34
CA GLN A 155 -9.01 -18.88 -3.41
C GLN A 155 -9.33 -20.39 -3.55
N ARG A 156 -10.36 -20.90 -2.86
CA ARG A 156 -10.80 -22.30 -3.05
C ARG A 156 -11.37 -22.55 -4.45
N ARG A 157 -12.13 -21.61 -5.03
CA ARG A 157 -12.63 -21.73 -6.41
C ARG A 157 -11.51 -21.75 -7.43
N ASP A 158 -10.49 -20.91 -7.25
CA ASP A 158 -9.34 -20.85 -8.14
C ASP A 158 -8.46 -22.11 -8.03
N MET A 159 -8.25 -22.63 -6.82
CA MET A 159 -7.59 -23.93 -6.61
C MET A 159 -8.36 -25.10 -7.23
N VAL A 160 -9.70 -25.13 -7.09
CA VAL A 160 -10.53 -26.20 -7.68
C VAL A 160 -10.48 -26.13 -9.21
N ARG A 161 -10.57 -24.93 -9.82
CA ARG A 161 -10.41 -24.74 -11.27
C ARG A 161 -9.04 -25.16 -11.78
N ALA A 162 -7.96 -24.80 -11.07
CA ALA A 162 -6.61 -25.23 -11.41
C ALA A 162 -6.49 -26.75 -11.41
N ARG A 163 -7.04 -27.43 -10.38
CA ARG A 163 -7.03 -28.89 -10.27
C ARG A 163 -7.87 -29.59 -11.35
N THR A 164 -9.01 -29.01 -11.75
CA THR A 164 -9.84 -29.59 -12.82
C THR A 164 -9.18 -29.49 -14.19
N PHE A 165 -8.42 -28.42 -14.43
CA PHE A 165 -7.63 -28.26 -15.66
C PHE A 165 -6.50 -29.28 -15.76
N THR A 166 -5.77 -29.53 -14.66
CA THR A 166 -4.70 -30.55 -14.63
C THR A 166 -5.22 -31.98 -14.80
N MET A 167 -6.41 -32.29 -14.27
CA MET A 167 -7.01 -33.62 -14.40
C MET A 167 -7.49 -33.92 -15.84
N ARG A 168 -8.06 -32.92 -16.53
CA ARG A 168 -8.48 -33.07 -17.94
C ARG A 168 -7.29 -33.20 -18.90
N GLN A 169 -6.15 -32.59 -18.61
CA GLN A 169 -4.93 -32.79 -19.41
C GLN A 169 -4.33 -34.19 -19.23
N ARG A 170 -4.39 -34.77 -18.02
CA ARG A 170 -3.93 -36.16 -17.79
C ARG A 170 -4.84 -37.22 -18.42
N LEU A 171 -6.15 -36.99 -18.46
CA LEU A 171 -7.10 -37.93 -19.07
C LEU A 171 -7.07 -37.97 -20.61
N LYS A 172 -6.51 -36.96 -21.28
CA LYS A 172 -6.31 -36.98 -22.74
C LYS A 172 -5.03 -37.72 -23.18
N LEU A 173 -4.18 -38.13 -22.23
CA LEU A 173 -2.91 -38.83 -22.50
C LEU A 173 -3.01 -40.36 -22.32
N VAL A 174 -4.19 -40.89 -21.97
CA VAL A 174 -4.43 -42.33 -21.80
C VAL A 174 -5.63 -42.74 -22.66
N VAL A 175 -5.50 -42.59 -23.97
CA VAL A 175 -6.25 -43.41 -24.93
C VAL A 175 -5.19 -44.04 -25.83
N PRO A 176 -4.85 -45.33 -25.66
CA PRO A 176 -4.07 -46.00 -26.69
C PRO A 176 -4.93 -46.04 -27.95
N ALA A 177 -4.37 -45.54 -29.05
CA ALA A 177 -4.93 -45.78 -30.37
C ALA A 177 -4.95 -47.29 -30.59
N GLY A 178 -6.15 -47.87 -30.56
CA GLY A 178 -6.45 -49.18 -31.13
C GLY A 178 -7.05 -48.98 -32.51
#